data_AF-K1ZIL1-F1
#
_entry.id   AF-K1ZIL1-F1
#
_cell.length_a   1.000
_cell.length_b   1.000
_cell.length_c   1.000
_cell.angle_alpha   90.00
_cell.angle_beta   90.00
_cell.angle_gamma   90.00
#
_symmetry.space_group_name_H-M   'P 1'
#
loop_
_entity.id
_entity.type
_entity.pdbx_description
1 polymer ?
#
loop_
_entity_poly.entity_id
_entity_poly.type
_entity_poly.pdbx_seq_one_letter_code
_entity_poly.pdbx_strand_id
1 'polypeptide(L)'
;MIESILHIFFFWFISWVFLTLMDRVDEHNLIIWKFQTPLAYTFGILTAVSFVFSIDYFNFLYPLIVGMCIEWIIKNKLEYPSHVFFLFVLALYFGYRHDLLPQYVWYTGLYLGISFLISNYIKSRTDKNSKFYRYFYTSYLSKLSSDIFLWIILKEPLLIVFGLSFAYSCLLTKKYLPGRNP
;
A
#
# COMPACT_ATOMS: atom_id res chain seq x y z
N MET A 1 -17.06 13.30 -20.51
CA MET A 1 -15.86 13.79 -19.79
C MET A 1 -15.99 13.63 -18.27
N ILE A 2 -17.12 14.00 -17.65
CA ILE A 2 -17.34 13.74 -16.21
C ILE A 2 -17.52 12.24 -15.93
N GLU A 3 -18.28 11.53 -16.77
CA GLU A 3 -18.50 10.08 -16.65
C GLU A 3 -17.21 9.27 -16.75
N SER A 4 -16.28 9.66 -17.62
CA SER A 4 -14.97 9.01 -17.76
C SER A 4 -14.10 9.21 -16.51
N ILE A 5 -14.14 10.39 -15.89
CA ILE A 5 -13.39 10.67 -14.65
C ILE A 5 -13.95 9.82 -13.50
N LEU A 6 -15.27 9.75 -13.34
CA LEU A 6 -15.89 8.90 -12.31
C LEU A 6 -15.51 7.42 -12.46
N HIS A 7 -15.46 6.91 -13.70
CA HIS A 7 -15.01 5.54 -13.97
C HIS A 7 -13.54 5.32 -13.58
N ILE A 8 -12.66 6.27 -13.87
CA ILE A 8 -11.24 6.19 -13.49
C ILE A 8 -11.07 6.16 -11.97
N PHE A 9 -11.78 7.04 -11.25
CA PHE A 9 -11.78 7.04 -9.78
C PHE A 9 -12.38 5.76 -9.20
N PHE A 10 -13.39 5.19 -9.85
CA PHE A 10 -14.00 3.92 -9.44
C PHE A 10 -13.01 2.76 -9.58
N PHE A 11 -12.32 2.62 -10.72
CA PHE A 11 -11.30 1.57 -10.90
C PHE A 11 -10.12 1.75 -9.96
N TRP A 12 -9.70 3.00 -9.72
CA TRP A 12 -8.71 3.31 -8.70
C TRP A 12 -9.20 2.82 -7.33
N PHE A 13 -10.40 3.20 -6.88
CA PHE A 13 -10.95 2.75 -5.60
C PHE A 13 -11.10 1.23 -5.49
N ILE A 14 -11.52 0.55 -6.56
CA ILE A 14 -11.63 -0.92 -6.58
C ILE A 14 -10.26 -1.57 -6.38
N SER A 15 -9.25 -1.06 -7.07
CA SER A 15 -7.89 -1.59 -6.94
C SER A 15 -7.37 -1.49 -5.51
N TRP A 16 -7.75 -0.42 -4.79
CA TRP A 16 -7.47 -0.23 -3.36
C TRP A 16 -8.11 -1.28 -2.47
N VAL A 17 -9.39 -1.56 -2.72
CA VAL A 17 -10.13 -2.56 -1.96
C VAL A 17 -9.46 -3.92 -2.13
N PHE A 18 -9.15 -4.33 -3.37
CA PHE A 18 -8.50 -5.61 -3.61
C PHE A 18 -7.07 -5.69 -3.07
N LEU A 19 -6.30 -4.60 -3.15
CA LEU A 19 -4.95 -4.58 -2.58
C LEU A 19 -5.00 -4.73 -1.06
N THR A 20 -5.93 -4.05 -0.40
CA THR A 20 -6.14 -4.19 1.04
C THR A 20 -6.60 -5.61 1.39
N LEU A 21 -7.53 -6.19 0.62
CA LEU A 21 -7.99 -7.55 0.86
C LEU A 21 -6.86 -8.58 0.70
N MET A 22 -6.01 -8.43 -0.31
CA MET A 22 -4.82 -9.27 -0.50
C MET A 22 -3.88 -9.18 0.72
N ASP A 23 -3.52 -7.96 1.15
CA ASP A 23 -2.69 -7.73 2.33
C ASP A 23 -3.25 -8.43 3.57
N ARG A 24 -4.57 -8.45 3.74
CA ARG A 24 -5.21 -9.07 4.92
C ARG A 24 -5.38 -10.56 4.82
N VAL A 25 -5.57 -11.11 3.63
CA VAL A 25 -5.49 -12.56 3.41
C VAL A 25 -4.07 -13.04 3.74
N ASP A 26 -3.05 -12.29 3.34
CA ASP A 26 -1.64 -12.61 3.63
C ASP A 26 -1.28 -12.40 5.12
N GLU A 27 -1.79 -11.36 5.78
CA GLU A 27 -1.42 -11.04 7.18
C GLU A 27 -2.23 -11.83 8.22
N HIS A 28 -3.51 -12.13 7.98
CA HIS A 28 -4.41 -12.59 9.06
C HIS A 28 -4.76 -14.07 9.07
N ASN A 29 -4.24 -14.91 8.16
CA ASN A 29 -4.56 -16.36 8.13
C ASN A 29 -6.08 -16.64 8.30
N LEU A 30 -6.94 -15.72 7.84
CA LEU A 30 -8.39 -15.68 8.13
C LEU A 30 -9.16 -16.86 7.54
N ILE A 31 -8.49 -17.64 6.68
CA ILE A 31 -9.06 -18.69 5.85
C ILE A 31 -8.15 -19.91 6.02
N ILE A 32 -8.74 -21.11 5.96
CA ILE A 32 -8.03 -22.39 5.93
C ILE A 32 -6.82 -22.25 4.99
N TRP A 33 -5.61 -22.51 5.49
CA TRP A 33 -4.30 -22.35 4.80
C TRP A 33 -4.31 -22.75 3.31
N LYS A 34 -5.11 -23.75 2.96
CA LYS A 34 -5.29 -24.26 1.59
C LYS A 34 -5.86 -23.25 0.58
N PHE A 35 -6.62 -22.25 1.03
CA PHE A 35 -7.26 -21.26 0.14
C PHE A 35 -6.65 -19.86 0.23
N GLN A 36 -5.76 -19.61 1.18
CA GLN A 36 -5.15 -18.29 1.41
C GLN A 36 -4.37 -17.81 0.18
N THR A 37 -3.43 -18.62 -0.30
CA THR A 37 -2.60 -18.32 -1.47
C THR A 37 -3.43 -18.05 -2.75
N PRO A 38 -4.36 -18.93 -3.18
CA PRO A 38 -5.14 -18.65 -4.39
C PRO A 38 -6.07 -17.43 -4.25
N LEU A 39 -6.59 -17.13 -3.05
CA LEU A 39 -7.38 -15.92 -2.82
C LEU A 39 -6.52 -14.66 -2.90
N ALA A 40 -5.32 -14.65 -2.30
CA ALA A 40 -4.37 -13.55 -2.40
C ALA A 40 -3.97 -13.30 -3.87
N TYR A 41 -3.68 -14.35 -4.64
CA TYR A 41 -3.42 -14.21 -6.08
C TYR A 41 -4.62 -13.67 -6.85
N THR A 42 -5.84 -14.11 -6.53
CA THR A 42 -7.07 -13.60 -7.18
C THR A 42 -7.24 -12.12 -6.91
N PHE A 43 -7.08 -11.68 -5.65
CA PHE A 43 -7.12 -10.26 -5.31
C PHE A 43 -5.99 -9.47 -5.97
N GLY A 44 -4.78 -10.03 -6.04
CA GLY A 44 -3.67 -9.41 -6.77
C GLY A 44 -3.96 -9.21 -8.26
N ILE A 45 -4.53 -10.20 -8.93
CA ILE A 45 -4.94 -10.10 -10.34
C ILE A 45 -6.02 -9.02 -10.50
N LEU A 46 -7.03 -9.00 -9.63
CA LEU A 46 -8.11 -8.01 -9.68
C LEU A 46 -7.59 -6.58 -9.42
N THR A 47 -6.62 -6.41 -8.51
CA THR A 47 -5.91 -5.14 -8.33
C THR A 47 -5.17 -4.75 -9.59
N ALA A 48 -4.39 -5.66 -10.19
CA ALA A 48 -3.60 -5.38 -11.38
C ALA A 48 -4.49 -5.00 -12.58
N VAL A 49 -5.60 -5.71 -12.81
CA VAL A 49 -6.57 -5.36 -13.86
C VAL A 49 -7.18 -3.98 -13.63
N SER A 50 -7.56 -3.67 -12.39
CA SER A 50 -8.12 -2.37 -12.03
C SER A 50 -7.09 -1.24 -12.16
N PHE A 51 -5.81 -1.53 -11.90
CA PHE A 51 -4.69 -0.61 -12.11
C PHE A 51 -4.54 -0.24 -13.58
N VAL A 52 -4.65 -1.19 -14.51
CA VAL A 52 -4.50 -0.93 -15.95
C VAL A 52 -5.45 0.16 -16.43
N PHE A 53 -6.69 0.19 -15.94
CA PHE A 53 -7.69 1.19 -16.33
C PHE A 53 -7.50 2.57 -15.67
N SER A 54 -6.66 2.66 -14.65
CA SER A 54 -6.47 3.88 -13.85
C SER A 54 -5.04 4.43 -13.88
N ILE A 55 -4.09 3.66 -14.45
CA ILE A 55 -2.66 3.96 -14.43
C ILE A 55 -2.35 5.35 -15.02
N ASP A 56 -2.92 5.64 -16.18
CA ASP A 56 -2.68 6.86 -16.95
C ASP A 56 -2.99 8.16 -16.20
N TYR A 57 -3.91 8.10 -15.24
CA TYR A 57 -4.35 9.26 -14.46
C TYR A 57 -3.65 9.35 -13.10
N PHE A 58 -3.11 8.23 -12.62
CA PHE A 58 -2.53 8.11 -11.29
C PHE A 58 -1.09 7.57 -11.31
N ASN A 59 -0.33 7.87 -12.37
CA ASN A 59 1.00 7.31 -12.63
C ASN A 59 1.98 7.40 -11.44
N PHE A 60 1.87 8.43 -10.59
CA PHE A 60 2.74 8.61 -9.42
C PHE A 60 2.30 7.82 -8.18
N LEU A 61 1.04 7.39 -8.08
CA LEU A 61 0.53 6.64 -6.92
C LEU A 61 1.00 5.18 -6.94
N TYR A 62 1.09 4.55 -8.11
CA TYR A 62 1.49 3.13 -8.21
C TYR A 62 2.93 2.86 -7.78
N PRO A 63 3.94 3.70 -8.12
CA PRO A 63 5.28 3.60 -7.52
C PRO A 63 5.31 3.61 -6.00
N LEU A 64 4.41 4.36 -5.38
CA LEU A 64 4.33 4.46 -3.93
C LEU A 64 3.66 3.23 -3.32
N ILE A 65 2.66 2.67 -4.00
CA ILE A 65 2.08 1.36 -3.66
C ILE A 65 3.17 0.28 -3.68
N VAL A 66 4.01 0.26 -4.72
CA VAL A 66 5.15 -0.67 -4.80
C VAL A 66 6.12 -0.45 -3.65
N GLY A 67 6.46 0.81 -3.34
CA GLY A 67 7.31 1.14 -2.20
C GLY A 67 6.73 0.70 -0.86
N MET A 68 5.43 0.85 -0.66
CA MET A 68 4.72 0.35 0.51
C MET A 68 4.82 -1.16 0.63
N CYS A 69 4.60 -1.87 -0.46
CA CYS A 69 4.66 -3.32 -0.43
C CYS A 69 6.09 -3.84 -0.21
N ILE A 70 7.11 -3.19 -0.78
CA ILE A 70 8.53 -3.49 -0.47
C ILE A 70 8.83 -3.22 1.01
N GLU A 71 8.31 -2.11 1.56
CA GLU A 71 8.44 -1.82 2.99
C GLU A 71 7.82 -2.94 3.85
N TRP A 72 6.69 -3.52 3.43
CA TRP A 72 6.05 -4.62 4.15
C TRP A 72 6.88 -5.90 4.09
N ILE A 73 7.52 -6.17 2.95
CA ILE A 73 8.48 -7.28 2.80
C ILE A 73 9.65 -7.07 3.77
N ILE A 74 10.28 -5.89 3.76
CA ILE A 74 11.42 -5.57 4.66
C ILE A 74 11.03 -5.70 6.14
N LYS A 75 9.78 -5.34 6.47
CA LYS A 75 9.25 -5.43 7.84
C LYS A 75 8.73 -6.82 8.21
N ASN A 76 8.90 -7.84 7.36
CA ASN A 76 8.40 -9.21 7.53
C ASN A 76 6.90 -9.26 7.88
N LYS A 77 6.10 -8.37 7.27
CA LYS A 77 4.65 -8.32 7.49
C LYS A 77 3.85 -9.18 6.52
N LEU A 78 4.46 -9.53 5.40
CA LEU A 78 3.85 -10.39 4.38
C LEU A 78 4.47 -11.77 4.51
N GLU A 79 3.61 -12.79 4.64
CA GLU A 79 4.02 -14.19 4.54
C GLU A 79 4.52 -14.54 3.12
N TYR A 80 3.96 -13.90 2.10
CA TYR A 80 4.25 -14.17 0.69
C TYR A 80 4.64 -12.90 -0.10
N PRO A 81 5.91 -12.45 -0.01
CA PRO A 81 6.47 -11.34 -0.79
C PRO A 81 6.25 -11.44 -2.31
N SER A 82 6.12 -12.66 -2.83
CA SER A 82 5.90 -12.97 -4.24
C SER A 82 4.59 -12.43 -4.79
N HIS A 83 3.53 -12.30 -3.96
CA HIS A 83 2.22 -11.77 -4.40
C HIS A 83 2.31 -10.31 -4.82
N VAL A 84 3.04 -9.51 -4.04
CA VAL A 84 3.33 -8.10 -4.32
C VAL A 84 4.10 -7.94 -5.63
N PHE A 85 5.15 -8.73 -5.80
CA PHE A 85 6.02 -8.65 -6.97
C PHE A 85 5.25 -9.06 -8.24
N PHE A 86 4.42 -10.09 -8.15
CA PHE A 86 3.52 -10.52 -9.21
C PHE A 86 2.51 -9.43 -9.61
N LEU A 87 1.92 -8.74 -8.64
CA LEU A 87 0.97 -7.64 -8.86
C LEU A 87 1.59 -6.51 -9.68
N PHE A 88 2.83 -6.14 -9.33
CA PHE A 88 3.58 -5.10 -10.03
C PHE A 88 3.94 -5.49 -11.46
N VAL A 89 4.46 -6.70 -11.65
CA VAL A 89 4.83 -7.21 -12.98
C VAL A 89 3.60 -7.31 -13.88
N LEU A 90 2.46 -7.78 -13.37
CA LEU A 90 1.21 -7.82 -14.13
C LEU A 90 0.68 -6.44 -14.47
N ALA A 91 0.71 -5.48 -13.54
CA ALA A 91 0.23 -4.12 -13.80
C ALA A 91 1.06 -3.41 -14.88
N LEU A 92 2.39 -3.58 -14.86
CA LEU A 92 3.26 -3.04 -15.90
C LEU A 92 3.08 -3.75 -17.25
N TYR A 93 2.94 -5.07 -17.23
CA TYR A 93 2.76 -5.88 -18.42
C TYR A 93 1.43 -5.59 -19.13
N PHE A 94 0.32 -5.58 -18.39
CA PHE A 94 -0.99 -5.25 -18.96
C PHE A 94 -1.16 -3.76 -19.27
N GLY A 95 -0.48 -2.88 -18.53
CA GLY A 95 -0.47 -1.45 -18.81
C GLY A 95 0.41 -1.05 -20.01
N TYR A 96 1.28 -1.94 -20.49
CA TYR A 96 2.30 -1.64 -21.52
C TYR A 96 3.14 -0.39 -21.20
N ARG A 97 3.39 -0.11 -19.92
CA ARG A 97 4.05 1.12 -19.42
C ARG A 97 5.44 0.86 -18.85
N HIS A 98 6.27 0.11 -19.58
CA HIS A 98 7.65 -0.16 -19.17
C HIS A 98 8.52 1.10 -19.14
N ASP A 99 8.13 2.15 -19.87
CA ASP A 99 8.73 3.48 -19.85
C ASP A 99 8.65 4.17 -18.49
N LEU A 100 7.66 3.81 -17.66
CA LEU A 100 7.55 4.35 -16.31
C LEU A 100 8.55 3.73 -15.33
N LEU A 101 9.19 2.58 -15.65
CA LEU A 101 10.08 1.84 -14.74
C LEU A 101 11.14 2.72 -14.02
N PRO A 102 11.83 3.67 -14.68
CA PRO A 102 12.76 4.57 -13.99
C PRO A 102 12.07 5.47 -12.95
N GLN A 103 10.85 5.94 -13.24
CA GLN A 103 10.03 6.71 -12.29
C GLN A 103 9.61 5.85 -11.12
N TYR A 104 9.28 4.57 -11.35
CA TYR A 104 8.99 3.61 -10.29
C TYR A 104 10.19 3.48 -9.34
N VAL A 105 11.39 3.25 -9.87
CA VAL A 105 12.60 3.13 -9.05
C VAL A 105 12.83 4.40 -8.21
N TRP A 106 12.68 5.58 -8.82
CA TRP A 106 12.90 6.85 -8.14
C TRP A 106 11.88 7.08 -7.01
N TYR A 107 10.58 7.01 -7.31
CA TYR A 107 9.53 7.28 -6.32
C TYR A 107 9.48 6.20 -5.23
N THR A 108 9.70 4.93 -5.58
CA THR A 108 9.82 3.85 -4.61
C THR A 108 11.01 4.06 -3.68
N GLY A 109 12.18 4.42 -4.21
CA GLY A 109 13.37 4.72 -3.41
C GLY A 109 13.17 5.92 -2.48
N LEU A 110 12.53 6.97 -2.99
CA LEU A 110 12.21 8.18 -2.24
C LEU A 110 11.20 7.88 -1.11
N TYR A 111 10.16 7.09 -1.39
CA TYR A 111 9.22 6.61 -0.37
C TYR A 111 9.93 5.84 0.75
N LEU A 112 10.74 4.84 0.38
CA LEU A 112 11.46 4.01 1.35
C LEU A 112 12.43 4.82 2.20
N GLY A 113 13.15 5.76 1.58
CA GLY A 113 14.06 6.67 2.28
C GLY A 113 13.34 7.54 3.31
N ILE A 114 12.23 8.18 2.92
CA ILE A 114 11.41 9.01 3.82
C ILE A 114 10.82 8.15 4.94
N SER A 115 10.24 6.99 4.59
CA SER A 115 9.66 6.07 5.57
C SER A 115 10.69 5.60 6.60
N PHE A 116 11.93 5.33 6.16
CA PHE A 116 13.04 4.96 7.05
C PHE A 116 13.41 6.11 7.99
N LEU A 117 13.59 7.32 7.48
CA LEU A 117 13.95 8.50 8.27
C LEU A 117 12.87 8.82 9.32
N ILE A 118 11.60 8.83 8.92
CA ILE A 118 10.46 9.09 9.81
C ILE A 118 10.34 8.00 10.86
N SER A 119 10.44 6.73 10.46
CA SER A 119 10.38 5.60 11.40
C SER A 119 11.48 5.71 12.46
N ASN A 120 12.72 6.05 12.07
CA ASN A 120 13.83 6.22 12.99
C ASN A 120 13.67 7.46 13.89
N TYR A 121 13.21 8.57 13.34
CA TYR A 121 12.95 9.79 14.10
C TYR A 121 11.90 9.53 15.19
N ILE A 122 10.76 8.94 14.83
CA ILE A 122 9.70 8.57 15.78
C ILE A 122 10.26 7.59 16.82
N LYS A 123 10.99 6.56 16.40
CA LYS A 123 11.59 5.57 17.31
C LYS A 123 12.54 6.20 18.33
N SER A 124 13.30 7.23 17.94
CA SER A 124 14.25 7.92 18.81
C SER A 124 13.58 8.82 19.85
N ARG A 125 12.39 9.36 19.53
CA ARG A 125 11.65 10.32 20.37
C ARG A 125 10.60 9.70 21.27
N THR A 126 10.27 8.44 21.05
CA THR A 126 9.12 7.80 21.69
C THR A 126 9.62 6.69 22.62
N ASP A 127 9.16 6.69 23.87
CA ASP A 127 9.59 5.71 24.88
C ASP A 127 8.98 4.32 24.60
N LYS A 128 9.84 3.30 24.41
CA LYS A 128 9.48 1.97 23.90
C LYS A 128 8.41 1.26 24.72
N ASN A 129 8.27 1.60 26.01
CA ASN A 129 7.33 0.98 26.94
C ASN A 129 5.96 1.67 27.03
N SER A 130 5.77 2.83 26.38
CA SER A 130 4.48 3.53 26.47
C SER A 130 3.43 2.86 25.55
N LYS A 131 2.18 2.73 26.05
CA LYS A 131 1.03 2.35 25.20
C LYS A 131 0.90 3.29 23.99
N PHE A 132 1.30 4.55 24.17
CA PHE A 132 1.35 5.56 23.14
C PHE A 132 2.39 5.24 22.04
N TYR A 133 3.59 4.79 22.40
CA TYR A 133 4.61 4.28 21.46
C TYR A 133 4.07 3.12 20.64
N ARG A 134 3.42 2.13 21.29
CA ARG A 134 2.79 1.03 20.55
C ARG A 134 1.76 1.56 19.55
N TYR A 135 0.90 2.50 19.93
CA TYR A 135 -0.09 3.07 19.01
C TYR A 135 0.54 3.86 17.84
N PHE A 136 1.55 4.69 18.10
CA PHE A 136 2.24 5.51 17.11
C PHE A 136 3.14 4.70 16.16
N TYR A 137 3.85 3.72 16.72
CA TYR A 137 4.82 2.88 16.02
C TYR A 137 4.16 1.73 15.25
N THR A 138 2.98 1.23 15.68
CA THR A 138 2.28 0.11 15.03
C THR A 138 1.49 0.48 13.77
N SER A 139 2.03 1.37 12.93
CA SER A 139 1.97 1.27 11.45
C SER A 139 1.18 2.31 10.66
N TYR A 140 0.32 3.15 11.26
CA TYR A 140 -0.53 4.05 10.46
C TYR A 140 -0.08 5.50 10.46
N LEU A 141 0.34 6.02 11.62
CA LEU A 141 0.73 7.43 11.70
C LEU A 141 2.12 7.68 11.08
N SER A 142 3.05 6.74 11.22
CA SER A 142 4.35 6.81 10.53
C SER A 142 4.17 6.82 9.01
N LYS A 143 3.23 6.02 8.48
CA LYS A 143 2.93 5.99 7.04
C LYS A 143 2.24 7.27 6.58
N LEU A 144 1.20 7.71 7.30
CA LEU A 144 0.56 9.00 7.03
C LEU A 144 1.57 10.15 7.06
N SER A 145 2.53 10.12 7.98
CA SER A 145 3.61 11.11 8.03
C SER A 145 4.49 11.03 6.79
N SER A 146 4.90 9.82 6.37
CA SER A 146 5.63 9.62 5.11
C SER A 146 4.87 10.18 3.91
N ASP A 147 3.57 9.93 3.83
CA ASP A 147 2.72 10.39 2.75
C ASP A 147 2.55 11.92 2.75
N ILE A 148 2.48 12.56 3.92
CA ILE A 148 2.48 14.03 4.06
C ILE A 148 3.83 14.63 3.61
N PHE A 149 4.95 14.03 4.00
CA PHE A 149 6.27 14.50 3.56
C PHE A 149 6.46 14.33 2.05
N LEU A 150 5.99 13.21 1.49
CA LEU A 150 5.94 12.98 0.05
C LEU A 150 5.07 13.99 -0.67
N TRP A 151 3.90 14.32 -0.10
CA TRP A 151 3.04 15.38 -0.63
C TRP A 151 3.76 16.72 -0.69
N ILE A 152 4.49 17.11 0.35
CA ILE A 152 5.23 18.39 0.34
C ILE A 152 6.28 18.42 -0.78
N ILE A 153 6.97 17.30 -1.02
CA ILE A 153 8.04 17.20 -2.03
C ILE A 153 7.47 17.14 -3.44
N LEU A 154 6.46 16.30 -3.66
CA LEU A 154 5.89 16.02 -4.98
C LEU A 154 4.76 17.00 -5.34
N LYS A 155 4.23 17.75 -4.37
CA LYS A 155 3.08 18.65 -4.49
C LYS A 155 1.80 17.97 -4.97
N GLU A 156 1.68 16.66 -4.76
CA GLU A 156 0.55 15.85 -5.22
C GLU A 156 -0.48 15.61 -4.12
N PRO A 157 -1.61 16.34 -4.07
CA PRO A 157 -2.57 16.29 -2.95
C PRO A 157 -3.25 14.93 -2.79
N LEU A 158 -3.29 14.13 -3.86
CA LEU A 158 -3.81 12.76 -3.85
C LEU A 158 -3.01 11.85 -2.89
N LEU A 159 -1.78 12.21 -2.53
CA LEU A 159 -0.97 11.49 -1.53
C LEU A 159 -1.54 11.58 -0.12
N ILE A 160 -2.14 12.72 0.24
CA ILE A 160 -2.84 12.85 1.52
C ILE A 160 -4.10 12.00 1.52
N VAL A 161 -4.87 12.06 0.43
CA VAL A 161 -6.08 11.24 0.27
C VAL A 161 -5.75 9.77 0.41
N PHE A 162 -4.69 9.34 -0.29
CA PHE A 162 -4.10 8.01 -0.20
C PHE A 162 -3.73 7.62 1.24
N GLY A 163 -2.94 8.44 1.93
CA GLY A 163 -2.47 8.11 3.28
C GLY A 163 -3.60 8.04 4.30
N LEU A 164 -4.60 8.92 4.18
CA LEU A 164 -5.80 8.91 5.01
C LEU A 164 -6.68 7.68 4.72
N SER A 165 -6.94 7.38 3.44
CA SER A 165 -7.72 6.20 3.03
C SER A 165 -7.06 4.91 3.49
N PHE A 166 -5.74 4.81 3.35
CA PHE A 166 -4.97 3.66 3.82
C PHE A 166 -5.04 3.52 5.35
N ALA A 167 -4.77 4.60 6.09
CA ALA A 167 -4.84 4.59 7.55
C ALA A 167 -6.24 4.21 8.04
N TYR A 168 -7.28 4.77 7.43
CA TYR A 168 -8.67 4.47 7.77
C TYR A 168 -9.06 3.03 7.46
N SER A 169 -8.72 2.53 6.26
CA SER A 169 -8.95 1.14 5.86
C SER A 169 -8.34 0.19 6.89
N CYS A 170 -7.10 0.44 7.28
CA CYS A 170 -6.44 -0.41 8.25
C CYS A 170 -6.99 -0.31 9.68
N LEU A 171 -7.46 0.87 10.10
CA LEU A 171 -8.16 1.05 11.38
C LEU A 171 -9.47 0.25 11.42
N LEU A 172 -10.28 0.33 10.35
CA LEU A 172 -11.49 -0.45 10.20
C LEU A 172 -11.16 -1.94 10.25
N THR A 173 -10.19 -2.40 9.46
CA THR A 173 -9.80 -3.80 9.45
C THR A 173 -9.39 -4.30 10.84
N LYS A 174 -8.57 -3.55 11.57
CA LYS A 174 -8.19 -3.94 12.93
C LYS A 174 -9.39 -4.04 13.89
N LYS A 175 -10.41 -3.22 13.67
CA LYS A 175 -11.65 -3.22 14.48
C LYS A 175 -12.56 -4.41 14.15
N TYR A 176 -12.68 -4.77 12.87
CA TYR A 176 -13.64 -5.76 12.39
C TYR A 176 -13.05 -7.16 12.14
N LEU A 177 -11.74 -7.26 11.94
CA LEU A 177 -11.00 -8.50 11.71
C LEU A 177 -9.84 -8.57 12.71
N PRO A 178 -10.12 -8.83 13.99
CA PRO A 178 -9.07 -8.99 14.99
C PRO A 178 -8.21 -10.20 14.63
N GLY A 179 -6.95 -9.96 14.26
CA GLY A 179 -5.96 -11.01 14.12
C GLY A 179 -5.78 -11.78 15.43
N ARG A 180 -5.22 -12.99 15.37
CA ARG A 180 -4.78 -13.66 16.60
C ARG A 180 -3.77 -12.77 17.31
N ASN A 181 -4.00 -12.50 18.60
CA ASN A 181 -2.95 -11.95 19.45
C ASN A 181 -1.74 -12.89 19.34
N PRO A 182 -0.52 -12.37 19.10
CA PRO A 182 0.69 -13.17 19.34
C PRO A 182 0.76 -13.59 20.80
#